data_AF-A0A9E4AU89-F1
#
_entry.id   AF-A0A9E4AU89-F1
#
_cell.length_a   1.000
_cell.length_b   1.000
_cell.length_c   1.000
_cell.angle_alpha   90.00
_cell.angle_beta   90.00
_cell.angle_gamma   90.00
#
_symmetry.space_group_name_H-M   'P 1'
#
loop_
_entity.id
_entity.type
_entity.pdbx_description
1 polymer ?
#
loop_
_entity_poly.entity_id
_entity_poly.type
_entity_poly.pdbx_seq_one_letter_code
_entity_poly.pdbx_strand_id
1 'polypeptide(L)'
;MSVVLQEALRVGLTLGVLGVVFGGGILLLASWAASKRPVDNLADRVNELLPQIQCAKCGYPGCLPYAEAVVSGERTDLCPPGGRETAIALADLLGRPIAEPTETMSVNTIALIDESRCVGCALCIDACPVDAIVGAERFAHTVIIDQCTGCELCMPVCPVDCIDMHSRTAYA
;
A
#
# COMPACT_ATOMS: atom_id res chain seq x y z
N MET A 1 56.07 -32.20 -12.69
CA MET A 1 54.93 -32.67 -11.86
C MET A 1 54.13 -31.51 -11.23
N SER A 2 54.76 -30.39 -10.87
CA SER A 2 54.08 -29.19 -10.34
C SER A 2 53.23 -28.41 -11.36
N VAL A 3 53.70 -28.27 -12.61
CA VAL A 3 52.99 -27.50 -13.67
C VAL A 3 51.66 -28.14 -14.06
N VAL A 4 51.63 -29.47 -14.24
CA VAL A 4 50.41 -30.22 -14.56
C VAL A 4 49.38 -30.10 -13.44
N LEU A 5 49.84 -30.10 -12.19
CA LEU A 5 48.98 -29.91 -11.02
C LEU A 5 48.41 -28.48 -10.93
N GLN A 6 49.19 -27.46 -11.31
CA GLN A 6 48.71 -26.07 -11.38
C GLN A 6 47.69 -25.85 -12.50
N GLU A 7 47.91 -26.42 -13.69
CA GLU A 7 46.96 -26.35 -14.80
C GLU A 7 45.64 -27.07 -14.46
N ALA A 8 45.72 -28.26 -13.84
CA ALA A 8 44.55 -28.99 -13.37
C ALA A 8 43.75 -28.20 -12.32
N LEU A 9 44.42 -27.52 -11.38
CA LEU A 9 43.77 -26.69 -10.37
C LEU A 9 43.10 -25.46 -10.98
N ARG A 10 43.75 -24.81 -11.95
CA ARG A 10 43.19 -23.66 -12.69
C ARG A 10 41.93 -24.05 -13.46
N VAL A 11 41.96 -25.16 -14.19
CA VAL A 11 40.81 -25.68 -14.94
C VAL A 11 39.66 -26.05 -13.99
N GLY A 12 39.95 -26.66 -12.85
CA GLY A 12 38.93 -26.97 -11.84
C GLY A 12 38.27 -25.71 -11.26
N LEU A 13 39.06 -24.68 -10.95
CA LEU A 13 38.54 -23.42 -10.42
C LEU A 13 37.68 -22.67 -11.46
N THR A 14 38.13 -22.59 -12.72
CA THR A 14 37.38 -21.89 -13.78
C THR A 14 36.06 -22.59 -14.09
N LEU A 15 36.04 -23.92 -14.18
CA LEU A 15 34.81 -24.70 -14.36
C LEU A 15 33.87 -24.58 -13.15
N GLY A 16 34.41 -24.56 -11.94
CA GLY A 16 33.63 -24.35 -10.72
C GLY A 16 32.97 -22.97 -10.66
N VAL A 17 33.71 -21.90 -10.97
CA VAL A 17 33.17 -20.53 -11.02
C VAL A 17 32.11 -20.42 -12.11
N LEU A 18 32.35 -21.00 -13.29
CA LEU A 18 31.38 -21.01 -14.38
C LEU A 18 30.09 -21.74 -13.95
N GLY A 19 30.20 -22.91 -13.31
CA GLY A 19 29.06 -23.65 -12.79
C GLY A 19 28.24 -22.85 -11.77
N VAL A 20 28.88 -22.10 -10.88
CA VAL A 20 28.19 -21.24 -9.90
C VAL A 20 27.51 -20.05 -10.59
N VAL A 21 28.16 -19.42 -11.57
CA VAL A 21 27.56 -18.27 -12.29
C VAL A 21 26.36 -18.70 -13.11
N PHE A 22 26.46 -19.80 -13.88
CA PHE A 22 25.35 -20.29 -14.69
C PHE A 22 24.25 -20.91 -13.81
N GLY A 23 24.60 -21.72 -12.81
CA GLY A 23 23.64 -22.31 -11.89
C GLY A 23 22.92 -21.27 -11.04
N GLY A 24 23.67 -20.30 -10.50
CA GLY A 24 23.13 -19.16 -9.77
C GLY A 24 22.25 -18.28 -10.65
N GLY A 25 22.69 -18.01 -11.88
CA GLY A 25 21.89 -17.27 -12.87
C GLY A 25 20.57 -17.96 -13.20
N ILE A 26 20.58 -19.28 -13.41
CA ILE A 26 19.36 -20.07 -13.65
C ILE A 26 18.41 -20.03 -12.45
N LEU A 27 18.95 -20.18 -11.23
CA LEU A 27 18.14 -20.10 -10.01
C LEU A 27 17.53 -18.69 -9.82
N LEU A 28 18.29 -17.63 -10.09
CA LEU A 28 17.78 -16.26 -10.04
C LEU A 28 16.69 -16.01 -11.10
N LEU A 29 16.89 -16.50 -12.32
CA LEU A 29 15.89 -16.39 -13.39
C LEU A 29 14.61 -17.18 -13.07
N ALA A 30 14.73 -18.40 -12.53
CA ALA A 30 13.59 -19.19 -12.11
C ALA A 30 12.80 -18.51 -10.97
N SER A 31 13.51 -17.94 -10.00
CA SER A 31 12.90 -17.21 -8.88
C SER A 31 12.19 -15.92 -9.35
N TRP A 32 12.80 -15.17 -10.28
CA TRP A 32 12.17 -14.01 -10.91
C TRP A 32 10.93 -14.38 -11.74
N ALA A 33 11.00 -15.48 -12.49
CA ALA A 33 9.86 -15.96 -13.27
C ALA A 33 8.70 -16.39 -12.37
N ALA A 34 8.99 -17.07 -11.25
CA ALA A 34 7.98 -17.46 -10.26
C ALA A 34 7.37 -16.26 -9.51
N SER A 35 8.09 -15.14 -9.42
CA SER A 35 7.57 -13.90 -8.81
C SER A 35 6.55 -13.18 -9.69
N LYS A 36 6.47 -13.45 -10.99
CA LYS A 36 5.51 -12.78 -11.87
C LYS A 36 4.13 -13.43 -11.76
N ARG A 37 3.16 -12.69 -11.23
CA ARG A 37 1.74 -13.07 -11.26
C ARG A 37 1.09 -12.61 -12.57
N PRO A 38 0.14 -13.37 -13.14
CA PRO A 38 -0.66 -12.91 -14.27
C PRO A 38 -1.56 -11.75 -13.83
N VAL A 39 -1.57 -10.68 -14.64
CA VAL A 39 -2.13 -9.36 -14.35
C VAL A 39 -3.65 -9.25 -14.54
N ASP A 40 -4.29 -10.34 -14.99
CA ASP A 40 -5.70 -10.36 -15.41
C ASP A 40 -6.55 -11.34 -14.58
N ASN A 41 -6.30 -11.43 -13.27
CA ASN A 41 -7.06 -12.30 -12.37
C ASN A 41 -8.20 -11.53 -11.66
N LEU A 42 -9.13 -12.25 -11.02
CA LEU A 42 -10.27 -11.63 -10.31
C LEU A 42 -9.81 -10.69 -9.18
N ALA A 43 -8.68 -10.98 -8.53
CA ALA A 43 -8.13 -10.13 -7.49
C ALA A 43 -7.58 -8.82 -8.05
N ASP A 44 -7.09 -8.80 -9.29
CA ASP A 44 -6.69 -7.55 -9.96
C ASP A 44 -7.90 -6.63 -10.18
N ARG A 45 -9.03 -7.19 -10.62
CA ARG A 45 -10.30 -6.44 -10.76
C ARG A 45 -10.84 -5.93 -9.42
N VAL A 46 -10.71 -6.72 -8.36
CA VAL A 46 -11.04 -6.28 -6.99
C VAL A 46 -10.09 -5.16 -6.58
N ASN A 47 -8.79 -5.30 -6.86
CA ASN A 47 -7.79 -4.30 -6.53
C ASN A 47 -8.07 -2.97 -7.25
N GLU A 48 -8.46 -2.98 -8.52
CA GLU A 48 -8.84 -1.76 -9.27
C GLU A 48 -10.00 -0.98 -8.62
N LEU A 49 -10.91 -1.65 -7.91
CA LEU A 49 -12.01 -1.00 -7.19
C LEU A 49 -11.59 -0.42 -5.83
N LEU A 50 -10.42 -0.79 -5.32
CA LEU A 50 -9.90 -0.25 -4.06
C LEU A 50 -9.28 1.14 -4.27
N PRO A 51 -9.27 2.02 -3.25
CA PRO A 51 -8.74 3.38 -3.37
C PRO A 51 -7.25 3.54 -3.71
N GLN A 52 -6.48 2.45 -3.80
CA GLN A 52 -5.04 2.44 -4.10
C GLN A 52 -4.13 3.25 -3.14
N ILE A 53 -4.63 3.59 -1.95
CA ILE A 53 -3.93 4.41 -0.93
C ILE A 53 -2.80 3.66 -0.21
N GLN A 54 -2.87 2.31 -0.14
CA GLN A 54 -1.89 1.48 0.58
C GLN A 54 -1.71 1.81 2.08
N CYS A 55 -2.75 2.35 2.75
CA CYS A 55 -2.68 2.76 4.16
C CYS A 55 -2.68 1.64 5.21
N ALA A 56 -2.93 0.39 4.80
CA ALA A 56 -3.00 -0.78 5.69
C ALA A 56 -4.02 -0.74 6.85
N LYS A 57 -4.95 0.23 6.91
CA LYS A 57 -5.97 0.31 7.97
C LYS A 57 -6.93 -0.88 8.01
N CYS A 58 -7.07 -1.61 6.90
CA CYS A 58 -7.85 -2.84 6.81
C CYS A 58 -7.16 -4.07 7.43
N GLY A 59 -5.94 -3.94 7.94
CA GLY A 59 -5.15 -5.04 8.50
C GLY A 59 -4.27 -5.78 7.49
N TYR A 60 -4.31 -5.39 6.21
CA TYR A 60 -3.47 -5.94 5.14
C TYR A 60 -2.38 -4.94 4.75
N PRO A 61 -1.19 -5.41 4.31
CA PRO A 61 -0.06 -4.52 4.01
C PRO A 61 -0.26 -3.63 2.77
N GLY A 62 -1.35 -3.81 2.02
CA GLY A 62 -1.67 -3.00 0.85
C GLY A 62 -3.01 -3.40 0.23
N CYS A 63 -3.38 -2.72 -0.86
CA CYS A 63 -4.65 -2.94 -1.55
C CYS A 63 -4.71 -4.33 -2.21
N LEU A 64 -3.68 -4.76 -2.93
CA LEU A 64 -3.67 -6.05 -3.62
C LEU A 64 -3.75 -7.26 -2.66
N PRO A 65 -2.99 -7.34 -1.55
CA PRO A 65 -3.14 -8.42 -0.58
C PRO A 65 -4.55 -8.49 0.03
N TYR A 66 -5.20 -7.35 0.27
CA TYR A 66 -6.60 -7.33 0.69
C TYR A 66 -7.52 -7.84 -0.42
N ALA A 67 -7.29 -7.42 -1.66
CA ALA A 67 -8.06 -7.89 -2.81
C ALA A 67 -8.01 -9.43 -2.97
N GLU A 68 -6.83 -10.03 -2.78
CA GLU A 68 -6.65 -11.48 -2.80
C GLU A 68 -7.40 -12.18 -1.67
N ALA A 69 -7.37 -11.60 -0.46
CA ALA A 69 -8.13 -12.11 0.67
C ALA A 69 -9.64 -12.04 0.42
N VAL A 70 -10.11 -10.92 -0.14
CA VAL A 70 -11.52 -10.71 -0.52
C VAL A 70 -11.95 -11.78 -1.52
N VAL A 71 -11.18 -12.03 -2.58
CA VAL A 71 -11.46 -13.12 -3.53
C VAL A 71 -11.51 -14.47 -2.82
N SER A 72 -10.61 -14.70 -1.84
CA SER A 72 -10.52 -15.93 -1.05
C SER A 72 -11.63 -16.12 -0.01
N GLY A 73 -12.54 -15.15 0.16
CA GLY A 73 -13.68 -15.26 1.07
C GLY A 73 -13.72 -14.25 2.21
N GLU A 74 -12.74 -13.35 2.29
CA GLU A 74 -12.73 -12.25 3.27
C GLU A 74 -13.90 -11.29 3.03
N ARG A 75 -14.24 -10.54 4.10
CA ARG A 75 -15.24 -9.48 4.06
C ARG A 75 -14.86 -8.37 3.08
N THR A 76 -15.87 -7.77 2.43
CA THR A 76 -15.70 -6.67 1.46
C THR A 76 -15.66 -5.29 2.10
N ASP A 77 -15.86 -5.19 3.40
CA ASP A 77 -16.13 -3.94 4.10
C ASP A 77 -15.01 -3.45 5.03
N LEU A 78 -13.83 -4.08 4.95
CA LEU A 78 -12.73 -3.77 5.85
C LEU A 78 -11.92 -2.54 5.44
N CYS A 79 -12.19 -1.90 4.30
CA CYS A 79 -11.42 -0.75 3.80
C CYS A 79 -12.02 0.58 4.27
N PRO A 80 -11.47 1.26 5.31
CA PRO A 80 -12.10 2.47 5.84
C PRO A 80 -12.09 3.64 4.84
N PRO A 81 -10.99 3.91 4.09
CA PRO A 81 -11.00 4.97 3.07
C PRO A 81 -11.96 4.72 1.90
N GLY A 82 -12.25 3.46 1.56
CA GLY A 82 -13.20 3.14 0.49
C GLY A 82 -14.66 3.21 0.94
N GLY A 83 -14.89 3.02 2.24
CA GLY A 83 -16.20 3.14 2.86
C GLY A 83 -17.25 2.20 2.23
N ARG A 84 -18.51 2.61 2.36
CA ARG A 84 -19.66 1.81 1.92
C ARG A 84 -19.72 1.63 0.40
N GLU A 85 -19.31 2.62 -0.37
CA GLU A 85 -19.38 2.57 -1.84
C GLU A 85 -18.45 1.49 -2.39
N THR A 86 -17.19 1.46 -1.93
CA THR A 86 -16.26 0.38 -2.29
C THR A 86 -16.80 -0.97 -1.83
N ALA A 87 -17.33 -1.08 -0.61
CA ALA A 87 -17.87 -2.35 -0.10
C ALA A 87 -19.02 -2.92 -0.97
N ILE A 88 -19.91 -2.04 -1.47
CA ILE A 88 -21.00 -2.41 -2.40
C ILE A 88 -20.43 -2.85 -3.74
N ALA A 89 -19.53 -2.06 -4.33
CA ALA A 89 -18.92 -2.39 -5.62
C ALA A 89 -18.19 -3.74 -5.59
N LEU A 90 -17.51 -4.04 -4.49
CA LEU A 90 -16.87 -5.33 -4.27
C LEU A 90 -17.87 -6.48 -4.12
N ALA A 91 -18.95 -6.28 -3.36
CA ALA A 91 -20.00 -7.27 -3.18
C ALA A 91 -20.68 -7.61 -4.52
N ASP A 92 -21.00 -6.59 -5.31
CA ASP A 92 -21.60 -6.72 -6.64
C ASP A 92 -20.66 -7.46 -7.61
N LEU A 93 -19.38 -7.10 -7.64
CA LEU A 93 -18.37 -7.75 -8.48
C LEU A 93 -18.24 -9.26 -8.17
N LEU A 94 -18.36 -9.64 -6.90
CA LEU A 94 -18.17 -11.00 -6.41
C LEU A 94 -19.47 -11.80 -6.34
N GLY A 95 -20.63 -11.18 -6.57
CA GLY A 95 -21.94 -11.80 -6.37
C GLY A 95 -22.21 -12.21 -4.93
N ARG A 96 -21.71 -11.43 -3.96
CA ARG A 96 -21.84 -11.70 -2.52
C ARG A 96 -22.86 -10.75 -1.87
N PRO A 97 -23.53 -11.15 -0.78
CA PRO A 97 -24.38 -10.22 -0.04
C PRO A 97 -23.54 -9.08 0.54
N ILE A 98 -24.11 -7.87 0.55
CA ILE A 98 -23.52 -6.73 1.24
C ILE A 98 -23.49 -7.06 2.73
N ALA A 99 -22.30 -7.01 3.34
CA ALA A 99 -22.16 -7.23 4.77
C ALA A 99 -22.93 -6.15 5.56
N GLU A 100 -23.60 -6.56 6.64
CA GLU A 100 -24.13 -5.61 7.62
C GLU A 100 -23.00 -4.68 8.10
N PRO A 101 -23.23 -3.35 8.17
CA PRO A 101 -22.18 -2.41 8.51
C PRO A 101 -21.56 -2.74 9.87
N THR A 102 -20.25 -2.97 9.89
CA THR A 102 -19.52 -3.09 11.14
C THR A 102 -19.21 -1.71 11.72
N GLU A 103 -19.05 -1.59 13.03
CA GLU A 103 -18.70 -0.32 13.68
C GLU A 103 -17.44 0.33 13.04
N THR A 104 -16.50 -0.49 12.56
CA THR A 104 -15.29 -0.09 11.83
C THR A 104 -15.54 0.52 10.45
N MET A 105 -16.68 0.25 9.80
CA MET A 105 -17.08 0.92 8.56
C MET A 105 -17.63 2.34 8.78
N SER A 106 -18.04 2.66 10.02
CA SER A 106 -18.95 3.78 10.27
C SER A 106 -18.25 5.11 10.56
N VAL A 107 -16.97 5.08 10.90
CA VAL A 107 -16.26 6.32 11.25
C VAL A 107 -15.54 6.84 10.02
N ASN A 108 -16.30 7.52 9.16
CA ASN A 108 -15.72 8.39 8.14
C ASN A 108 -14.97 9.50 8.88
N THR A 109 -13.66 9.35 9.05
CA THR A 109 -12.82 10.31 9.73
C THR A 109 -12.09 11.20 8.75
N ILE A 110 -11.82 12.43 9.16
CA ILE A 110 -11.07 13.44 8.42
C ILE A 110 -9.91 13.92 9.27
N ALA A 111 -8.80 14.23 8.61
CA ALA A 111 -7.67 14.89 9.25
C ALA A 111 -7.98 16.39 9.37
N LEU A 112 -7.64 16.99 10.51
CA LEU A 112 -7.61 18.43 10.71
C LEU A 112 -6.21 18.83 11.19
N ILE A 113 -5.71 19.96 10.67
CA ILE A 113 -4.41 20.52 11.04
C ILE A 113 -4.65 21.69 11.98
N ASP A 114 -4.01 21.67 13.14
CA ASP A 114 -3.96 22.84 14.03
C ASP A 114 -3.00 23.88 13.44
N GLU A 115 -3.58 24.89 12.79
CA GLU A 115 -2.86 25.98 12.14
C GLU A 115 -1.95 26.76 13.10
N SER A 116 -2.27 26.80 14.40
CA SER A 116 -1.47 27.52 15.40
C SER A 116 -0.17 26.81 15.76
N ARG A 117 -0.13 25.48 15.58
CA ARG A 117 1.04 24.63 15.85
C ARG A 117 1.80 24.27 14.57
N CYS A 118 1.18 24.42 13.41
CA CYS A 118 1.78 24.06 12.13
C CYS A 118 3.01 24.92 11.81
N VAL A 119 4.14 24.27 11.50
CA VAL A 119 5.40 24.95 11.14
C VAL A 119 5.63 25.10 9.64
N GLY A 120 4.70 24.62 8.81
CA GLY A 120 4.79 24.73 7.34
C GLY A 120 5.91 23.90 6.71
N CYS A 121 6.17 22.68 7.21
CA CYS A 121 7.25 21.80 6.74
C CYS A 121 6.94 20.99 5.46
N ALA A 122 5.75 21.12 4.89
CA ALA A 122 5.21 20.41 3.72
C ALA A 122 5.19 18.85 3.75
N LEU A 123 5.80 18.18 4.73
CA LEU A 123 5.83 16.69 4.79
C LEU A 123 4.44 16.01 4.73
N CYS A 124 3.41 16.64 5.31
CA CYS A 124 2.05 16.12 5.23
C CYS A 124 1.45 16.19 3.83
N ILE A 125 1.85 17.18 3.01
CA ILE A 125 1.41 17.31 1.61
C ILE A 125 1.96 16.14 0.81
N ASP A 126 3.27 15.87 0.92
CA ASP A 126 3.92 14.74 0.24
C ASP A 126 3.34 13.37 0.66
N ALA A 127 2.91 13.25 1.91
CA ALA A 127 2.32 12.02 2.44
C ALA A 127 0.84 11.82 2.05
N CYS A 128 0.15 12.83 1.52
CA CYS A 128 -1.27 12.74 1.19
C CYS A 128 -1.46 12.14 -0.21
N PRO A 129 -1.95 10.90 -0.36
CA PRO A 129 -2.06 10.25 -1.67
C PRO A 129 -3.21 10.77 -2.55
N VAL A 130 -4.04 11.66 -2.01
CA VAL A 130 -5.22 12.23 -2.67
C VAL A 130 -5.16 13.76 -2.74
N ASP A 131 -4.00 14.35 -2.43
CA ASP A 131 -3.75 15.80 -2.50
C ASP A 131 -4.79 16.65 -1.72
N ALA A 132 -5.31 16.13 -0.61
CA ALA A 132 -6.32 16.80 0.21
C ALA A 132 -5.75 17.89 1.13
N ILE A 133 -4.43 18.11 1.15
CA ILE A 133 -3.79 19.08 2.04
C ILE A 133 -3.21 20.21 1.20
N VAL A 134 -3.54 21.45 1.57
CA VAL A 134 -3.10 22.66 0.87
C VAL A 134 -2.36 23.61 1.80
N GLY A 135 -1.40 24.33 1.26
CA GLY A 135 -0.64 25.36 1.94
C GLY A 135 0.68 25.63 1.21
N ALA A 136 1.59 26.35 1.87
CA ALA A 136 2.89 26.71 1.31
C ALA A 136 3.98 26.53 2.36
N GLU A 137 5.24 26.41 1.91
CA GLU A 137 6.38 26.35 2.83
C GLU A 137 6.35 27.53 3.80
N ARG A 138 6.55 27.24 5.09
CA ARG A 138 6.54 28.22 6.19
C ARG A 138 5.19 28.90 6.46
N PHE A 139 4.11 28.42 5.86
CA PHE A 139 2.75 28.79 6.20
C PHE A 139 2.00 27.59 6.77
N ALA A 140 0.99 27.85 7.60
CA ALA A 140 0.11 26.78 8.09
C ALA A 140 -0.58 26.10 6.89
N HIS A 141 -0.65 24.77 6.94
CA HIS A 141 -1.42 24.00 5.98
C HIS A 141 -2.83 23.73 6.51
N THR A 142 -3.76 23.46 5.61
CA THR A 142 -5.15 23.11 5.93
C THR A 142 -5.62 21.94 5.07
N VAL A 143 -6.69 21.27 5.50
CA VAL A 143 -7.23 20.07 4.85
C VAL A 143 -8.52 20.42 4.11
N ILE A 144 -8.59 20.06 2.83
CA ILE A 144 -9.82 20.06 2.05
C ILE A 144 -10.63 18.84 2.48
N ILE A 145 -11.57 19.08 3.38
CA ILE A 145 -12.40 18.03 4.02
C ILE A 145 -13.03 17.10 2.99
N ASP A 146 -13.55 17.64 1.88
CA ASP A 146 -14.25 16.87 0.84
C ASP A 146 -13.35 15.88 0.10
N GLN A 147 -12.03 16.11 0.07
CA GLN A 147 -11.06 15.24 -0.59
C GLN A 147 -10.34 14.30 0.39
N CYS A 148 -10.45 14.54 1.70
CA CYS A 148 -9.79 13.72 2.71
C CYS A 148 -10.44 12.33 2.80
N THR A 149 -9.66 11.28 2.60
CA THR A 149 -10.16 9.89 2.68
C THR A 149 -9.99 9.25 4.06
N GLY A 150 -9.46 9.98 5.04
CA GLY A 150 -9.25 9.45 6.39
C GLY A 150 -8.15 8.39 6.49
N CYS A 151 -7.20 8.38 5.55
CA CYS A 151 -6.14 7.36 5.47
C CYS A 151 -5.03 7.46 6.52
N GLU A 152 -4.97 8.58 7.27
CA GLU A 152 -4.04 8.81 8.39
C GLU A 152 -2.54 8.85 8.04
N LEU A 153 -2.16 8.75 6.77
CA LEU A 153 -0.75 8.78 6.34
C LEU A 153 -0.04 10.11 6.67
N CYS A 154 -0.79 11.22 6.77
CA CYS A 154 -0.24 12.53 7.12
C CYS A 154 0.16 12.67 8.60
N MET A 155 -0.45 11.90 9.51
CA MET A 155 -0.21 12.02 10.95
C MET A 155 1.20 11.62 11.37
N PRO A 156 1.72 10.42 11.04
CA PRO A 156 3.04 9.98 11.50
C PRO A 156 4.21 10.77 10.90
N VAL A 157 3.99 11.51 9.80
CA VAL A 157 5.02 12.35 9.17
C VAL A 157 5.09 13.76 9.77
N CYS A 158 4.11 14.17 10.58
CA CYS A 158 4.08 15.50 11.17
C CYS A 158 5.10 15.62 12.33
N PRO A 159 6.14 16.46 12.22
CA PRO A 159 7.20 16.53 13.23
C PRO A 159 6.78 17.24 14.53
N VAL A 160 5.65 17.95 14.50
CA VAL A 160 5.10 18.71 15.63
C VAL A 160 3.76 18.18 16.12
N ASP A 161 3.32 17.04 15.57
CA ASP A 161 2.11 16.32 15.99
C ASP A 161 0.87 17.23 16.08
N CYS A 162 0.66 18.02 15.02
CA CYS A 162 -0.43 19.00 14.93
C CYS A 162 -1.62 18.53 14.07
N ILE A 163 -1.74 17.22 13.82
CA ILE A 163 -2.79 16.65 12.95
C ILE A 163 -3.64 15.67 13.74
N ASP A 164 -4.94 15.93 13.82
CA ASP A 164 -5.91 15.14 14.59
C ASP A 164 -6.99 14.57 13.67
N MET A 165 -7.51 13.39 14.02
CA MET A 165 -8.60 12.75 13.28
C MET A 165 -9.94 13.01 13.96
N HIS A 166 -10.90 13.49 13.18
CA HIS A 166 -12.23 13.80 13.65
C HIS A 166 -13.29 13.07 12.83
N SER A 167 -14.45 12.81 13.41
CA SER A 167 -15.61 12.32 12.66
C SER A 167 -16.05 13.37 11.64
N ARG A 168 -16.20 12.98 10.37
CA ARG A 168 -16.71 13.85 9.30
C ARG A 168 -18.08 14.45 9.63
N THR A 169 -18.92 13.72 10.34
CA THR A 169 -20.27 14.16 10.76
C THR A 169 -20.26 15.46 11.59
N ALA A 170 -19.16 15.78 12.27
CA ALA A 170 -19.05 17.01 13.05
C ALA A 170 -18.83 18.28 12.19
N TYR A 171 -18.56 18.12 10.88
CA TYR A 171 -18.13 19.19 9.98
C TYR A 171 -18.87 19.16 8.62
N ALA A 172 -19.99 18.42 8.54
CA ALA A 172 -20.83 18.28 7.35
C ALA A 172 -22.02 19.25 7.37
#